data_AF-A0A9P1DNK1-F1
#
_entry.id   AF-A0A9P1DNK1-F1
#
_cell.length_a   1.000
_cell.length_b   1.000
_cell.length_c   1.000
_cell.angle_alpha   90.00
_cell.angle_beta   90.00
_cell.angle_gamma   90.00
#
_symmetry.space_group_name_H-M   'P 1'
#
loop_
_entity.id
_entity.type
_entity.pdbx_description
1 polymer ?
#
loop_
_entity_poly.entity_id
_entity_poly.type
_entity_poly.pdbx_seq_one_letter_code
_entity_poly.pdbx_strand_id
1 'polypeptide(L)'
;MERAKQRREVTDDHELLPEDLEQLVSDYKTAVHLELGVPFPEDPEEQLWGAIGAVFNSWMNPRAKTYRQLHGMPESWGTAVNVQAMVFGNLGKDCATGVAFTRNPSSGLNDVYGEWLANAQGEDVLLGRRRPQEMTIKARLAQRGEMPSLEEAMPNLFRELSAVCRQLEDHYKDMQDIEFTIQQGKLYMLQTRTGKRTAHAAVQIAVDLAQEGLISKGSALLRLKPELITQLLHPTLDVSSTDRWQRLTRGLPASPGAATGKVVFTADEAEKRSRNGEKVVG
;
A
#
# COMPACT_ATOMS: atom_id res chain seq x y z
N MET A 1 4.64 -11.57 -20.27
CA MET A 1 3.72 -12.24 -19.33
C MET A 1 2.41 -12.69 -20.00
N GLU A 2 1.49 -11.79 -20.37
CA GLU A 2 0.16 -12.19 -20.89
C GLU A 2 0.18 -13.14 -22.10
N ARG A 3 1.06 -12.92 -23.07
CA ARG A 3 1.21 -13.85 -24.21
C ARG A 3 1.70 -15.25 -23.80
N ALA A 4 2.51 -15.35 -22.74
CA ALA A 4 2.95 -16.65 -22.21
C ALA A 4 1.77 -17.38 -21.54
N LYS A 5 0.96 -16.64 -20.77
CA LYS A 5 -0.26 -17.18 -20.15
C LYS A 5 -1.30 -17.65 -21.17
N GLN A 6 -1.53 -16.85 -22.21
CA GLN A 6 -2.43 -17.22 -23.31
C GLN A 6 -1.97 -18.49 -24.05
N ARG A 7 -0.66 -18.65 -24.28
CA ARG A 7 -0.11 -19.86 -24.93
C ARG A 7 -0.32 -21.13 -24.10
N ARG A 8 -0.41 -20.99 -22.77
CA ARG A 8 -0.59 -22.09 -21.81
C ARG A 8 -2.01 -22.24 -21.32
N GLU A 9 -2.94 -21.37 -21.75
CA GLU A 9 -4.32 -21.33 -21.26
C GLU A 9 -4.43 -21.19 -19.72
N VAL A 10 -3.46 -20.50 -19.12
CA VAL A 10 -3.43 -20.23 -17.68
C VAL A 10 -3.81 -18.78 -17.38
N THR A 11 -4.28 -18.51 -16.17
CA THR A 11 -4.78 -17.18 -15.78
C THR A 11 -3.77 -16.46 -14.89
N ASP A 12 -3.12 -17.21 -13.99
CA ASP A 12 -2.19 -16.66 -13.01
C ASP A 12 -0.73 -16.92 -13.37
N ASP A 13 0.14 -15.97 -13.01
CA ASP A 13 1.57 -16.03 -13.35
C ASP A 13 2.29 -17.24 -12.70
N HIS A 14 1.78 -17.74 -11.56
CA HIS A 14 2.34 -18.90 -10.85
C HIS A 14 2.02 -20.27 -11.50
N GLU A 15 1.12 -20.28 -12.49
CA GLU A 15 0.78 -21.48 -13.27
C GLU A 15 1.73 -21.68 -14.47
N LEU A 16 2.61 -20.70 -14.74
CA LEU A 16 3.64 -20.83 -15.77
C LEU A 16 4.71 -21.85 -15.34
N LEU A 17 5.13 -22.70 -16.28
CA LEU A 17 6.19 -23.66 -16.04
C LEU A 17 7.58 -23.00 -16.15
N PRO A 18 8.62 -23.60 -15.55
CA PRO A 18 9.98 -23.07 -15.64
C PRO A 18 10.43 -22.78 -17.08
N GLU A 19 10.09 -23.62 -18.05
CA GLU A 19 10.47 -23.43 -19.45
C GLU A 19 9.79 -22.20 -20.09
N ASP A 20 8.56 -21.89 -19.67
CA ASP A 20 7.85 -20.70 -20.13
C ASP A 20 8.49 -19.42 -19.59
N LEU A 21 8.99 -19.49 -18.34
CA LEU A 21 9.71 -18.40 -17.70
C LEU A 21 11.08 -18.17 -18.33
N GLU A 22 11.82 -19.23 -18.67
CA GLU A 22 13.09 -19.12 -19.40
C GLU A 22 12.92 -18.43 -20.76
N GLN A 23 11.89 -18.81 -21.53
CA GLN A 23 11.58 -18.14 -22.78
C GLN A 23 11.20 -16.67 -22.54
N LEU A 24 10.42 -16.38 -21.50
CA LEU A 24 10.02 -15.00 -21.18
C LEU A 24 11.22 -14.12 -20.81
N VAL A 25 12.21 -14.66 -20.09
CA VAL A 25 13.46 -13.95 -19.78
C VAL A 25 14.21 -13.60 -21.06
N SER A 26 14.29 -14.53 -22.02
CA SER A 26 14.91 -14.29 -23.33
C SER A 26 14.19 -13.18 -24.11
N ASP A 27 12.86 -13.23 -24.14
CA ASP A 27 12.03 -12.22 -24.80
C ASP A 27 12.24 -10.82 -24.17
N TYR A 28 12.35 -10.75 -22.83
CA TYR A 28 12.61 -9.48 -22.12
C TYR A 28 14.02 -8.94 -22.38
N LYS A 29 15.06 -9.77 -22.37
CA LYS A 29 16.42 -9.33 -22.73
C LYS A 29 16.48 -8.81 -24.16
N THR A 30 15.75 -9.45 -25.08
CA THR A 30 15.63 -8.99 -26.47
C THR A 30 14.91 -7.65 -26.56
N ALA A 31 13.81 -7.46 -25.83
CA ALA A 31 13.09 -6.19 -25.79
C ALA A 31 13.97 -5.04 -25.26
N VAL A 32 14.74 -5.27 -24.19
CA VAL A 32 15.71 -4.30 -23.67
C VAL A 32 16.72 -3.89 -24.74
N HIS A 33 17.26 -4.86 -25.48
CA HIS A 33 18.22 -4.59 -26.55
C HIS A 33 17.61 -3.78 -27.70
N LEU A 34 16.38 -4.10 -28.11
CA LEU A 34 15.69 -3.39 -29.18
C LEU A 34 15.35 -1.94 -28.80
N GLU A 35 14.94 -1.70 -27.56
CA GLU A 35 14.53 -0.37 -27.10
C GLU A 35 15.72 0.54 -26.75
N LEU A 36 16.78 -0.01 -26.16
CA LEU A 36 17.91 0.79 -25.65
C LEU A 36 19.17 0.69 -26.51
N GLY A 37 19.22 -0.22 -27.49
CA GLY A 37 20.39 -0.46 -28.34
C GLY A 37 21.56 -1.14 -27.63
N VAL A 38 21.40 -1.52 -26.35
CA VAL A 38 22.41 -2.17 -25.51
C VAL A 38 21.81 -3.41 -24.84
N PRO A 39 22.58 -4.48 -24.62
CA PRO A 39 22.07 -5.67 -23.93
C PRO A 39 21.71 -5.35 -22.47
N PHE A 40 20.89 -6.20 -21.86
CA PHE A 40 20.66 -6.15 -20.42
C PHE A 40 21.98 -6.39 -19.66
N PRO A 41 22.35 -5.57 -18.66
CA PRO A 41 23.59 -5.73 -17.91
C PRO A 41 23.57 -7.02 -17.09
N GLU A 42 24.54 -7.92 -17.28
CA GLU A 42 24.64 -9.17 -16.52
C GLU A 42 25.48 -9.02 -15.24
N ASP A 43 26.29 -7.97 -15.13
CA ASP A 43 27.09 -7.66 -13.95
C ASP A 43 26.22 -7.06 -12.83
N PRO A 44 26.12 -7.71 -11.65
CA PRO A 44 25.38 -7.16 -10.52
C PRO A 44 25.87 -5.79 -10.05
N GLU A 45 27.16 -5.47 -10.17
CA GLU A 45 27.68 -4.15 -9.79
C GLU A 45 27.21 -3.06 -10.75
N GLU A 46 27.18 -3.35 -12.06
CA GLU A 46 26.62 -2.46 -13.08
C GLU A 46 25.13 -2.22 -12.84
N GLN A 47 24.38 -3.29 -12.55
CA GLN A 47 22.95 -3.19 -12.20
C GLN A 47 22.73 -2.32 -10.96
N LEU A 48 23.53 -2.50 -9.92
CA LEU A 48 23.44 -1.74 -8.67
C LEU A 48 23.69 -0.25 -8.92
N TRP A 49 24.78 0.10 -9.61
CA TRP A 49 25.09 1.50 -9.93
C TRP A 49 24.08 2.12 -10.89
N GLY A 50 23.58 1.35 -11.85
CA GLY A 50 22.48 1.76 -12.73
C GLY A 50 21.21 2.10 -11.93
N ALA A 51 20.83 1.25 -10.96
CA ALA A 51 19.68 1.47 -10.09
C ALA A 51 19.87 2.71 -9.19
N ILE A 52 21.04 2.87 -8.56
CA ILE A 52 21.38 4.06 -7.74
C ILE A 52 21.24 5.34 -8.59
N GLY A 53 21.83 5.35 -9.78
CA GLY A 53 21.75 6.48 -10.71
C GLY A 53 20.31 6.78 -11.14
N ALA A 54 19.52 5.74 -11.42
CA ALA A 54 18.11 5.88 -11.77
C ALA A 54 17.28 6.51 -10.63
N VAL A 55 17.52 6.13 -9.37
CA VAL A 55 16.84 6.72 -8.21
C VAL A 55 17.16 8.21 -8.08
N PHE A 56 18.44 8.60 -8.18
CA PHE A 56 18.80 10.02 -8.13
C PHE A 56 18.20 10.82 -9.30
N ASN A 57 18.21 10.27 -10.51
CA ASN A 57 17.57 10.91 -11.67
C ASN A 57 16.05 11.04 -11.48
N SER A 58 15.41 10.08 -10.80
CA SER A 58 13.97 10.10 -10.53
C SER A 58 13.56 11.28 -9.65
N TRP A 59 14.45 11.79 -8.79
CA TRP A 59 14.20 13.00 -7.99
C TRP A 59 13.90 14.22 -8.86
N MET A 60 14.45 14.27 -10.07
CA MET A 60 14.30 15.39 -11.00
C MET A 60 13.22 15.18 -12.05
N ASN A 61 12.46 14.08 -11.98
CA ASN A 61 11.38 13.84 -12.93
C ASN A 61 10.24 14.88 -12.77
N PRO A 62 9.45 15.15 -13.84
CA PRO A 62 8.40 16.17 -13.79
C PRO A 62 7.37 15.94 -12.69
N ARG A 63 7.00 14.68 -12.45
CA ARG A 63 6.02 14.32 -11.40
C ARG A 63 6.51 14.66 -10.00
N ALA A 64 7.77 14.38 -9.69
CA ALA A 64 8.40 14.68 -8.41
C ALA A 64 8.57 16.19 -8.20
N LYS A 65 8.92 16.94 -9.26
CA LYS A 65 8.96 18.41 -9.23
C LYS A 65 7.61 19.00 -8.86
N THR A 66 6.53 18.58 -9.55
CA THR A 66 5.17 19.05 -9.26
C THR A 66 4.76 18.68 -7.82
N TYR A 67 5.04 17.44 -7.39
CA TYR A 67 4.73 17.00 -6.03
C TYR A 67 5.42 17.88 -4.97
N ARG A 68 6.71 18.19 -5.16
CA ARG A 68 7.45 19.07 -4.25
C ARG A 68 6.88 20.48 -4.19
N GLN A 69 6.51 21.05 -5.34
CA GLN A 69 5.89 22.37 -5.41
C GLN A 69 4.56 22.42 -4.66
N LEU A 70 3.71 21.41 -4.86
CA LEU A 70 2.41 21.30 -4.18
C LEU A 70 2.54 21.15 -2.66
N HIS A 71 3.60 20.51 -2.19
CA HIS A 71 3.85 20.24 -0.77
C HIS A 71 4.90 21.15 -0.12
N GLY A 72 5.38 22.18 -0.82
CA GLY A 72 6.38 23.12 -0.31
C GLY A 72 7.72 22.47 0.08
N MET A 73 8.10 21.36 -0.57
CA MET A 73 9.31 20.62 -0.26
C MET A 73 10.51 21.17 -1.05
N PRO A 74 11.65 21.50 -0.40
CA PRO A 74 12.83 21.99 -1.10
C PRO A 74 13.42 20.93 -2.04
N GLU A 75 13.85 21.38 -3.23
CA GLU A 75 14.58 20.52 -4.17
C GLU A 75 15.92 20.05 -3.60
N SER A 76 16.56 20.89 -2.78
CA SER A 76 17.89 20.66 -2.20
C SER A 76 17.98 19.49 -1.23
N TRP A 77 16.86 18.90 -0.81
CA TRP A 77 16.87 17.74 0.08
C TRP A 77 17.39 16.47 -0.61
N GLY A 78 17.16 16.32 -1.92
CA GLY A 78 17.48 15.10 -2.64
C GLY A 78 16.63 13.89 -2.21
N THR A 79 17.07 12.71 -2.62
CA THR A 79 16.53 11.42 -2.16
C THR A 79 17.68 10.52 -1.73
N ALA A 80 17.45 9.68 -0.72
CA ALA A 80 18.36 8.60 -0.36
C ALA A 80 18.14 7.36 -1.26
N VAL A 81 19.10 6.44 -1.24
CA VAL A 81 18.98 5.10 -1.82
C VAL A 81 19.19 4.09 -0.69
N ASN A 82 18.22 3.19 -0.51
CA ASN A 82 18.32 2.10 0.46
C ASN A 82 18.71 0.82 -0.29
N VAL A 83 19.88 0.27 0.02
CA VAL A 83 20.31 -1.04 -0.47
C VAL A 83 20.10 -2.05 0.65
N GLN A 84 19.27 -3.05 0.42
CA GLN A 84 18.82 -4.00 1.43
C GLN A 84 19.00 -5.43 0.93
N ALA A 85 19.34 -6.35 1.84
CA ALA A 85 19.34 -7.77 1.54
C ALA A 85 17.91 -8.25 1.24
N MET A 86 17.76 -9.02 0.17
CA MET A 86 16.46 -9.54 -0.25
C MET A 86 15.95 -10.62 0.71
N VAL A 87 14.64 -10.59 0.94
CA VAL A 87 13.86 -11.68 1.52
C VAL A 87 12.64 -11.95 0.63
N PHE A 88 12.18 -13.19 0.62
CA PHE A 88 11.26 -13.70 -0.38
C PHE A 88 9.98 -14.22 0.27
N GLY A 89 8.86 -13.55 -0.01
CA GLY A 89 7.53 -13.99 0.39
C GLY A 89 6.91 -15.05 -0.54
N ASN A 90 7.64 -15.49 -1.57
CA ASN A 90 7.15 -16.29 -2.70
C ASN A 90 7.96 -17.58 -2.97
N LEU A 91 8.65 -18.15 -1.97
CA LEU A 91 9.38 -19.42 -2.14
C LEU A 91 8.53 -20.67 -1.86
N GLY A 92 7.28 -20.50 -1.46
CA GLY A 92 6.41 -21.62 -1.09
C GLY A 92 5.28 -21.25 -0.13
N LYS A 93 4.59 -22.28 0.33
CA LYS A 93 3.37 -22.18 1.17
C LYS A 93 3.59 -21.59 2.57
N ASP A 94 4.82 -21.61 3.06
CA ASP A 94 5.26 -21.08 4.36
C ASP A 94 5.89 -19.68 4.23
N CYS A 95 5.70 -19.04 3.07
CA CYS A 95 6.12 -17.68 2.79
C CYS A 95 4.92 -16.77 2.56
N ALA A 96 5.07 -15.49 2.91
CA ALA A 96 4.04 -14.48 2.72
C ALA A 96 4.63 -13.07 2.68
N THR A 97 3.84 -12.11 2.23
CA THR A 97 4.14 -10.68 2.34
C THR A 97 2.90 -9.94 2.81
N GLY A 98 3.06 -8.78 3.42
CA GLY A 98 1.90 -7.98 3.80
C GLY A 98 2.25 -6.56 4.23
N VAL A 99 1.18 -5.79 4.38
CA VAL A 99 1.19 -4.44 4.92
C VAL A 99 0.28 -4.42 6.12
N ALA A 100 0.74 -3.83 7.23
CA ALA A 100 0.02 -3.75 8.48
C ALA A 100 0.08 -2.32 9.05
N PHE A 101 -1.00 -1.92 9.69
CA PHE A 101 -1.10 -0.73 10.52
C PHE A 101 -1.29 -1.16 11.96
N THR A 102 -0.62 -0.48 12.90
CA THR A 102 -0.76 -0.80 14.34
C THR A 102 -2.17 -0.50 14.86
N ARG A 103 -2.88 0.43 14.22
CA ARG A 103 -4.30 0.77 14.44
C ARG A 103 -5.00 0.99 13.11
N ASN A 104 -6.32 0.86 13.07
CA ASN A 104 -7.09 1.06 11.84
C ASN A 104 -6.94 2.51 11.30
N PRO A 105 -6.42 2.72 10.07
CA PRO A 105 -6.17 4.05 9.53
C PRO A 105 -7.46 4.81 9.15
N SER A 106 -8.60 4.13 9.09
CA SER A 106 -9.90 4.70 8.73
C SER A 106 -10.76 5.03 9.95
N SER A 107 -10.87 4.10 10.91
CA SER A 107 -11.68 4.29 12.13
C SER A 107 -10.88 4.80 13.32
N GLY A 108 -9.57 4.49 13.38
CA GLY A 108 -8.70 4.78 14.52
C GLY A 108 -8.75 3.74 15.64
N LEU A 109 -9.52 2.66 15.47
CA LEU A 109 -9.62 1.59 16.47
C LEU A 109 -8.25 0.94 16.70
N ASN A 110 -7.98 0.59 17.96
CA ASN A 110 -6.77 -0.11 18.38
C ASN A 110 -6.86 -1.61 18.05
N ASP A 111 -6.80 -1.91 16.75
CA ASP A 111 -6.64 -3.26 16.21
C ASP A 111 -5.62 -3.26 15.05
N VAL A 112 -4.82 -4.33 14.98
CA VAL A 112 -3.91 -4.55 13.84
C VAL A 112 -4.77 -4.66 12.59
N TYR A 113 -4.55 -3.74 11.66
CA TYR A 113 -5.31 -3.63 10.42
C TYR A 113 -4.37 -3.80 9.25
N GLY A 114 -4.80 -4.43 8.17
CA GLY A 114 -3.97 -4.56 6.98
C GLY A 114 -4.36 -5.74 6.13
N GLU A 115 -3.47 -6.08 5.22
CA GLU A 115 -3.67 -7.11 4.22
C GLU A 115 -2.38 -7.90 3.99
N TRP A 116 -2.52 -9.18 3.65
CA TRP A 116 -1.41 -10.06 3.36
C TRP A 116 -1.71 -11.00 2.18
N LEU A 117 -0.66 -11.57 1.60
CA LEU A 117 -0.72 -12.58 0.56
C LEU A 117 0.24 -13.73 0.87
N ALA A 118 -0.25 -14.96 0.81
CA ALA A 118 0.57 -16.16 0.86
C ALA A 118 1.29 -16.39 -0.47
N ASN A 119 2.55 -16.82 -0.41
CA ASN A 119 3.39 -17.13 -1.56
C ASN A 119 3.37 -16.01 -2.62
N ALA A 120 3.77 -14.81 -2.23
CA ALA A 120 3.67 -13.56 -3.01
C ALA A 120 4.82 -12.60 -2.68
N GLN A 121 5.09 -11.63 -3.56
CA GLN A 121 5.98 -10.50 -3.26
C GLN A 121 5.18 -9.20 -3.11
N GLY A 122 5.81 -8.17 -2.51
CA GLY A 122 5.15 -6.90 -2.22
C GLY A 122 4.51 -6.25 -3.46
N GLU A 123 5.06 -6.47 -4.65
CA GLU A 123 4.46 -6.03 -5.91
C GLU A 123 3.06 -6.63 -6.15
N ASP A 124 2.82 -7.89 -5.79
CA ASP A 124 1.50 -8.54 -5.94
C ASP A 124 0.43 -7.87 -5.07
N VAL A 125 0.83 -7.40 -3.88
CA VAL A 125 -0.04 -6.65 -2.97
C VAL A 125 -0.40 -5.30 -3.58
N LEU A 126 0.57 -4.63 -4.21
CA LEU A 126 0.38 -3.31 -4.81
C LEU A 126 -0.41 -3.33 -6.13
N LEU A 127 -0.19 -4.34 -6.97
CA LEU A 127 -0.84 -4.45 -8.27
C LEU A 127 -2.29 -4.92 -8.19
N GLY A 128 -2.72 -5.47 -7.04
CA GLY A 128 -4.09 -5.92 -6.83
C GLY A 128 -4.52 -7.08 -7.74
N ARG A 129 -3.55 -7.80 -8.34
CA ARG A 129 -3.82 -8.96 -9.22
C ARG A 129 -4.39 -10.14 -8.43
N ARG A 130 -3.97 -10.29 -7.17
CA ARG A 130 -4.46 -11.31 -6.24
C ARG A 130 -5.26 -10.62 -5.15
N ARG A 131 -6.38 -11.25 -4.77
CA ARG A 131 -7.22 -10.75 -3.68
C ARG A 131 -6.44 -10.84 -2.35
N PRO A 132 -6.13 -9.71 -1.70
CA PRO A 132 -5.46 -9.72 -0.41
C PRO A 132 -6.37 -10.32 0.68
N GLN A 133 -5.75 -10.88 1.72
CA GLN A 133 -6.43 -11.52 2.84
C GLN A 133 -6.30 -10.64 4.09
N GLU A 134 -7.28 -10.68 4.98
CA GLU A 134 -7.28 -9.84 6.18
C GLU A 134 -6.25 -10.31 7.22
N MET A 135 -5.74 -9.39 8.04
CA MET A 135 -4.77 -9.73 9.09
C MET A 135 -5.38 -10.50 10.26
N THR A 136 -6.63 -10.20 10.63
CA THR A 136 -7.28 -10.72 11.85
C THR A 136 -8.58 -11.44 11.55
N ILE A 137 -8.97 -12.36 12.44
CA ILE A 137 -10.25 -13.09 12.38
C ILE A 137 -11.41 -12.09 12.38
N LYS A 138 -11.35 -11.09 13.26
CA LYS A 138 -12.36 -10.04 13.39
C LYS A 138 -12.56 -9.29 12.08
N ALA A 139 -11.47 -8.87 11.43
CA ALA A 139 -11.52 -8.15 10.16
C ALA A 139 -12.10 -9.03 9.04
N ARG A 140 -11.65 -10.29 8.94
CA ARG A 140 -12.18 -11.26 7.98
C ARG A 140 -13.70 -11.44 8.12
N LEU A 141 -14.19 -11.66 9.35
CA LEU A 141 -15.62 -11.84 9.60
C LEU A 141 -16.43 -10.57 9.26
N ALA A 142 -15.92 -9.39 9.61
CA ALA A 142 -16.57 -8.11 9.29
C ALA A 142 -16.66 -7.86 7.78
N GLN A 143 -15.62 -8.25 7.03
CA GLN A 143 -15.53 -8.06 5.58
C GLN A 143 -16.11 -9.23 4.77
N ARG A 144 -16.53 -10.32 5.44
CA ARG A 144 -16.98 -11.57 4.82
C ARG A 144 -15.88 -12.18 3.91
N GLY A 145 -14.64 -12.14 4.39
CA GLY A 145 -13.50 -12.78 3.75
C GLY A 145 -13.63 -14.31 3.74
N GLU A 146 -13.37 -14.91 2.58
CA GLU A 146 -13.50 -16.34 2.32
C GLU A 146 -12.22 -17.12 2.67
N MET A 147 -11.08 -16.46 2.55
CA MET A 147 -9.75 -17.02 2.82
C MET A 147 -9.34 -16.77 4.28
N PRO A 148 -8.51 -17.63 4.89
CA PRO A 148 -8.09 -17.48 6.28
C PRO A 148 -7.34 -16.16 6.50
N SER A 149 -7.55 -15.54 7.66
CA SER A 149 -6.74 -14.40 8.07
C SER A 149 -5.30 -14.81 8.41
N LEU A 150 -4.37 -13.86 8.52
CA LEU A 150 -2.99 -14.19 8.95
C LEU A 150 -2.98 -14.80 10.36
N GLU A 151 -3.85 -14.29 11.24
CA GLU A 151 -4.10 -14.82 12.57
C GLU A 151 -4.52 -16.30 12.57
N GLU A 152 -5.27 -16.75 11.56
CA GLU A 152 -5.67 -18.15 11.40
C GLU A 152 -4.61 -19.00 10.70
N ALA A 153 -4.02 -18.48 9.62
CA ALA A 153 -3.10 -19.22 8.77
C ALA A 153 -1.72 -19.40 9.42
N MET A 154 -1.24 -18.38 10.16
CA MET A 154 0.10 -18.34 10.75
C MET A 154 0.06 -17.74 12.16
N PRO A 155 -0.64 -18.35 13.14
CA PRO A 155 -0.93 -17.75 14.44
C PRO A 155 0.32 -17.37 15.26
N ASN A 156 1.40 -18.13 15.14
CA ASN A 156 2.66 -17.83 15.84
C ASN A 156 3.31 -16.55 15.29
N LEU A 157 3.35 -16.41 13.96
CA LEU A 157 3.94 -15.25 13.27
C LEU A 157 3.05 -14.02 13.42
N PHE A 158 1.73 -14.19 13.43
CA PHE A 158 0.80 -13.09 13.74
C PHE A 158 1.00 -12.55 15.16
N ARG A 159 1.23 -13.43 16.15
CA ARG A 159 1.56 -13.00 17.52
C ARG A 159 2.90 -12.26 17.60
N GLU A 160 3.91 -12.73 16.87
CA GLU A 160 5.21 -12.06 16.76
C GLU A 160 5.06 -10.67 16.12
N LEU A 161 4.38 -10.58 14.97
CA LEU A 161 4.09 -9.32 14.29
C LEU A 161 3.31 -8.36 15.21
N SER A 162 2.30 -8.86 15.92
CA SER A 162 1.53 -8.05 16.87
C SER A 162 2.38 -7.51 18.01
N ALA A 163 3.39 -8.27 18.46
CA ALA A 163 4.34 -7.80 19.46
C ALA A 163 5.26 -6.70 18.90
N VAL A 164 5.75 -6.87 17.67
CA VAL A 164 6.52 -5.84 16.95
C VAL A 164 5.69 -4.57 16.76
N CYS A 165 4.42 -4.69 16.34
CA CYS A 165 3.50 -3.57 16.20
C CYS A 165 3.40 -2.74 17.49
N ARG A 166 3.23 -3.40 18.65
CA ARG A 166 3.21 -2.73 19.96
C ARG A 166 4.54 -2.06 20.28
N GLN A 167 5.66 -2.74 20.06
CA GLN A 167 6.98 -2.16 20.31
C GLN A 167 7.25 -0.92 19.46
N LEU A 168 6.85 -0.92 18.19
CA LEU A 168 7.00 0.21 17.29
C LEU A 168 6.10 1.38 17.71
N GLU A 169 4.84 1.11 18.07
CA GLU A 169 3.94 2.15 18.57
C GLU A 169 4.42 2.73 19.91
N ASP A 170 4.96 1.89 20.80
CA ASP A 170 5.58 2.30 22.06
C ASP A 170 6.85 3.13 21.83
N HIS A 171 7.63 2.84 20.79
CA HIS A 171 8.86 3.56 20.49
C HIS A 171 8.59 4.92 19.82
N TYR A 172 7.83 4.90 18.72
CA TYR A 172 7.52 6.10 17.94
C TYR A 172 6.39 6.94 18.55
N LYS A 173 5.70 6.40 19.56
CA LYS A 173 4.57 7.01 20.25
C LYS A 173 3.44 7.37 19.28
N ASP A 174 3.27 6.66 18.18
CA ASP A 174 2.24 6.95 17.18
C ASP A 174 1.89 5.70 16.36
N MET A 175 0.73 5.71 15.71
CA MET A 175 0.32 4.62 14.82
C MET A 175 1.32 4.46 13.66
N GLN A 176 1.77 3.23 13.43
CA GLN A 176 2.74 2.89 12.39
C GLN A 176 2.08 2.13 11.23
N ASP A 177 2.52 2.44 10.03
CA ASP A 177 2.34 1.70 8.77
C ASP A 177 3.61 0.88 8.54
N ILE A 178 3.45 -0.42 8.33
CA ILE A 178 4.49 -1.43 8.44
C ILE A 178 4.42 -2.34 7.22
N GLU A 179 5.56 -2.59 6.59
CA GLU A 179 5.71 -3.60 5.54
C GLU A 179 6.54 -4.76 6.08
N PHE A 180 6.08 -5.99 5.84
CA PHE A 180 6.74 -7.19 6.33
C PHE A 180 6.73 -8.32 5.29
N THR A 181 7.66 -9.25 5.46
CA THR A 181 7.74 -10.50 4.70
C THR A 181 7.98 -11.65 5.65
N ILE A 182 7.32 -12.77 5.38
CA ILE A 182 7.56 -14.05 6.01
C ILE A 182 8.28 -14.91 4.97
N GLN A 183 9.50 -15.32 5.27
CA GLN A 183 10.25 -16.26 4.44
C GLN A 183 10.47 -17.53 5.24
N GLN A 184 9.88 -18.64 4.78
CA GLN A 184 10.02 -19.97 5.36
C GLN A 184 9.78 -19.99 6.88
N GLY A 185 8.64 -19.43 7.30
CA GLY A 185 8.25 -19.39 8.70
C GLY A 185 9.02 -18.39 9.57
N LYS A 186 9.80 -17.46 9.00
CA LYS A 186 10.49 -16.39 9.73
C LYS A 186 10.00 -15.02 9.31
N LEU A 187 9.63 -14.19 10.29
CA LEU A 187 9.19 -12.80 10.08
C LEU A 187 10.38 -11.86 9.86
N TYR A 188 10.25 -10.99 8.86
CA TYR A 188 11.17 -9.91 8.54
C TYR A 188 10.40 -8.60 8.41
N MET A 189 10.86 -7.56 9.12
CA MET A 189 10.31 -6.21 9.02
C MET A 189 11.10 -5.43 7.97
N LEU A 190 10.41 -4.91 6.96
CA LEU A 190 11.05 -4.25 5.82
C LEU A 190 11.03 -2.73 5.95
N GLN A 191 9.88 -2.18 6.34
CA GLN A 191 9.67 -0.75 6.48
C GLN A 191 8.75 -0.48 7.65
N THR A 192 8.97 0.64 8.32
CA THR A 192 7.97 1.25 9.19
C THR A 192 7.99 2.76 9.01
N ARG A 193 6.84 3.40 9.13
CA ARG A 193 6.68 4.85 9.13
C ARG A 193 5.42 5.23 9.89
N THR A 194 5.32 6.50 10.27
CA THR A 194 4.07 7.08 10.74
C THR A 194 2.96 6.87 9.71
N GLY A 195 1.91 6.13 10.08
CA GLY A 195 0.88 5.75 9.13
C GLY A 195 -0.01 6.92 8.73
N LYS A 196 -0.32 7.02 7.43
CA LYS A 196 -1.36 7.95 6.96
C LYS A 196 -2.73 7.46 7.44
N ARG A 197 -3.62 8.40 7.76
CA ARG A 197 -4.90 8.11 8.40
C ARG A 197 -5.92 9.20 8.12
N THR A 198 -7.20 8.87 8.27
CA THR A 198 -8.31 9.82 8.13
C THR A 198 -8.31 10.82 9.29
N ALA A 199 -9.01 11.95 9.14
CA ALA A 199 -9.19 12.90 10.24
C ALA A 199 -9.88 12.26 11.46
N HIS A 200 -10.89 11.41 11.23
CA HIS A 200 -11.55 10.65 12.29
C HIS A 200 -10.57 9.74 13.05
N ALA A 201 -9.79 8.94 12.31
CA ALA A 201 -8.80 8.07 12.90
C ALA A 201 -7.71 8.85 13.65
N ALA A 202 -7.27 10.01 13.13
CA ALA A 202 -6.27 10.84 13.78
C ALA A 202 -6.73 11.30 15.18
N VAL A 203 -7.98 11.76 15.31
CA VAL A 203 -8.55 12.16 16.60
C VAL A 203 -8.65 10.97 17.54
N GLN A 204 -9.25 9.87 17.09
CA GLN A 204 -9.42 8.66 17.90
C GLN A 204 -8.07 8.14 18.42
N ILE A 205 -7.07 8.02 17.54
CA ILE A 205 -5.72 7.55 17.90
C ILE A 205 -5.05 8.50 18.89
N ALA A 206 -5.12 9.82 18.68
CA ALA A 206 -4.51 10.79 19.58
C ALA A 206 -5.13 10.74 20.99
N VAL A 207 -6.45 10.54 21.07
CA VAL A 207 -7.17 10.38 22.34
C VAL A 207 -6.75 9.08 23.03
N ASP A 208 -6.77 7.96 22.31
CA ASP A 208 -6.43 6.65 22.86
C ASP A 208 -4.99 6.61 23.37
N LEU A 209 -4.02 7.09 22.58
CA LEU A 209 -2.62 7.18 23.00
C LEU A 209 -2.42 8.03 24.27
N ALA A 210 -3.24 9.07 24.45
CA ALA A 210 -3.18 9.90 25.66
C ALA A 210 -3.82 9.20 26.87
N GLN A 211 -4.90 8.43 26.66
CA GLN A 211 -5.55 7.63 27.70
C GLN A 211 -4.69 6.44 28.15
N GLU A 212 -4.00 5.82 27.20
CA GLU A 212 -3.03 4.74 27.43
C GLU A 212 -1.73 5.25 28.07
N GLY A 213 -1.55 6.57 28.20
CA GLY A 213 -0.38 7.19 28.83
C GLY A 213 0.88 7.19 27.95
N LEU A 214 0.75 6.84 26.66
CA LEU A 214 1.86 6.86 25.70
C LEU A 214 2.30 8.29 25.35
N ILE A 215 1.36 9.23 25.35
CA ILE A 215 1.61 10.66 25.10
C ILE A 215 0.86 11.54 26.09
N SER A 216 1.33 12.78 26.26
CA SER A 216 0.60 13.77 27.06
C SER A 216 -0.61 14.34 26.30
N LYS A 217 -1.62 14.86 27.02
CA LYS A 217 -2.77 15.55 26.41
C LYS A 217 -2.34 16.72 25.50
N GLY A 218 -1.29 17.46 25.87
CA GLY A 218 -0.74 18.51 25.03
C GLY A 218 -0.12 17.98 23.73
N SER A 219 0.59 16.85 23.80
CA SER A 219 1.14 16.19 22.61
C SER A 219 0.03 15.67 21.69
N ALA A 220 -1.04 15.13 22.26
CA ALA A 220 -2.22 14.69 21.50
C ALA A 220 -2.85 15.86 20.72
N LEU A 221 -2.99 17.03 21.36
CA LEU A 221 -3.53 18.23 20.70
C LEU A 221 -2.63 18.71 19.55
N LEU A 222 -1.31 18.80 19.77
CA LEU A 222 -0.37 19.30 18.77
C LEU A 222 -0.21 18.39 17.53
N ARG A 223 -0.60 17.12 17.63
CA ARG A 223 -0.60 16.17 16.50
C ARG A 223 -1.76 16.38 15.55
N LEU A 224 -2.83 17.02 16.00
CA LEU A 224 -4.00 17.29 15.19
C LEU A 224 -3.80 18.60 14.44
N LYS A 225 -3.48 18.49 13.16
CA LYS A 225 -3.38 19.64 12.26
C LYS A 225 -4.76 20.32 12.11
N PRO A 226 -4.86 21.66 12.15
CA PRO A 226 -6.14 22.37 12.01
C PRO A 226 -6.93 21.97 10.75
N GLU A 227 -6.24 21.68 9.65
CA GLU A 227 -6.86 21.32 8.36
C GLU A 227 -7.63 19.99 8.43
N LEU A 228 -7.28 19.09 9.37
CA LEU A 228 -8.00 17.85 9.59
C LEU A 228 -9.43 18.10 10.09
N ILE A 229 -9.65 19.18 10.86
CA ILE A 229 -10.97 19.52 11.38
C ILE A 229 -11.91 19.90 10.24
N THR A 230 -11.41 20.59 9.20
CA THR A 230 -12.20 20.91 8.01
C THR A 230 -12.67 19.66 7.28
N GLN A 231 -11.87 18.58 7.28
CA GLN A 231 -12.29 17.32 6.66
C GLN A 231 -13.47 16.66 7.37
N LEU A 232 -13.56 16.81 8.69
CA LEU A 232 -14.71 16.32 9.47
C LEU A 232 -16.00 17.07 9.15
N LEU A 233 -15.92 18.23 8.50
CA LEU A 233 -17.05 19.03 8.05
C LEU A 233 -17.45 18.74 6.59
N HIS A 234 -16.78 17.80 5.91
CA HIS A 234 -17.16 17.44 4.55
C HIS A 234 -18.55 16.80 4.51
N PRO A 235 -19.34 17.05 3.45
CA PRO A 235 -20.66 16.44 3.30
C PRO A 235 -20.58 14.92 3.33
N THR A 236 -21.43 14.29 4.15
CA THR A 236 -21.67 12.85 4.15
C THR A 236 -22.98 12.54 3.43
N LEU A 237 -23.14 11.31 2.94
CA LEU A 237 -24.44 10.86 2.45
C LEU A 237 -25.44 10.82 3.61
N ASP A 238 -26.66 11.29 3.36
CA ASP A 238 -27.76 11.16 4.30
C ASP A 238 -28.22 9.70 4.37
N VAL A 239 -27.86 9.03 5.46
CA VAL A 239 -28.13 7.60 5.69
C VAL A 239 -29.65 7.32 5.76
N SER A 240 -30.49 8.32 6.05
CA SER A 240 -31.96 8.17 6.05
C SER A 240 -32.57 8.06 4.64
N SER A 241 -31.74 8.26 3.60
CA SER A 241 -32.16 8.21 2.20
C SER A 241 -31.62 7.00 1.44
N THR A 242 -30.87 6.10 2.08
CA THR A 242 -30.18 4.98 1.41
C THR A 242 -31.09 4.10 0.56
N ASP A 243 -32.35 3.92 0.96
CA ASP A 243 -33.35 3.11 0.25
C ASP A 243 -33.80 3.72 -1.09
N ARG A 244 -33.51 5.01 -1.32
CA ARG A 244 -33.87 5.74 -2.55
C ARG A 244 -32.82 5.62 -3.65
N TRP A 245 -31.63 5.10 -3.32
CA TRP A 245 -30.50 5.05 -4.25
C TRP A 245 -30.35 3.64 -4.80
N GLN A 246 -30.28 3.53 -6.12
CA GLN A 246 -29.93 2.27 -6.76
C GLN A 246 -28.42 2.02 -6.60
N ARG A 247 -28.06 1.05 -5.75
CA ARG A 247 -26.67 0.58 -5.65
C ARG A 247 -26.32 -0.25 -6.89
N LEU A 248 -25.48 0.30 -7.76
CA LEU A 248 -25.01 -0.40 -8.96
C LEU A 248 -23.88 -1.40 -8.65
N THR A 249 -22.97 -1.05 -7.73
CA THR A 249 -21.80 -1.87 -7.39
C THR A 249 -21.31 -1.60 -5.96
N ARG A 250 -20.33 -2.37 -5.48
CA ARG A 250 -19.66 -2.21 -4.19
C ARG A 250 -18.15 -2.48 -4.35
N GLY A 251 -17.32 -1.61 -3.77
CA GLY A 251 -15.87 -1.77 -3.69
C GLY A 251 -15.34 -1.72 -2.25
N LEU A 252 -14.01 -1.66 -2.12
CA LEU A 252 -13.33 -1.46 -0.85
C LEU A 252 -13.44 0.01 -0.40
N PRO A 253 -13.70 0.30 0.88
CA PRO A 253 -13.81 1.66 1.39
C PRO A 253 -12.43 2.31 1.58
N ALA A 254 -11.74 2.60 0.47
CA ALA A 254 -10.35 3.08 0.47
C ALA A 254 -10.16 4.48 1.11
N SER A 255 -11.15 5.36 0.98
CA SER A 255 -11.15 6.69 1.61
C SER A 255 -12.58 7.05 2.05
N PRO A 256 -12.76 7.67 3.24
CA PRO A 256 -14.07 8.16 3.66
C PRO A 256 -14.51 9.36 2.81
N GLY A 257 -15.83 9.55 2.71
CA GLY A 257 -16.44 10.72 2.06
C GLY A 257 -17.49 10.34 1.01
N ALA A 258 -18.18 11.35 0.50
CA ALA A 258 -19.16 11.23 -0.58
C ALA A 258 -18.75 12.13 -1.75
N ALA A 259 -18.71 11.58 -2.96
CA ALA A 259 -18.36 12.32 -4.18
C ALA A 259 -19.50 12.25 -5.20
N THR A 260 -19.73 13.35 -5.91
CA THR A 260 -20.68 13.44 -7.02
C THR A 260 -20.05 14.18 -8.19
N GLY A 261 -20.23 13.68 -9.41
CA GLY A 261 -19.64 14.28 -10.60
C GLY A 261 -19.85 13.41 -11.85
N LYS A 262 -19.43 13.94 -13.00
CA LYS A 262 -19.43 13.20 -14.26
C LYS A 262 -18.24 12.24 -14.31
N VAL A 263 -18.47 11.03 -14.84
CA VAL A 263 -17.42 10.03 -15.00
C VAL A 263 -16.41 10.47 -16.07
N VAL A 264 -15.12 10.35 -15.77
CA VAL A 264 -13.99 10.55 -16.67
C VAL A 264 -13.02 9.37 -16.53
N PHE A 265 -12.23 9.08 -17.56
CA PHE A 265 -11.36 7.89 -17.58
C PHE A 265 -9.86 8.22 -17.63
N THR A 266 -9.50 9.51 -17.64
CA THR A 266 -8.10 9.96 -17.66
C THR A 266 -7.91 11.15 -16.73
N ALA A 267 -6.72 11.23 -16.12
CA ALA A 267 -6.37 12.34 -15.23
C ALA A 267 -6.37 13.68 -15.96
N ASP A 268 -5.89 13.72 -17.21
CA ASP A 268 -5.85 14.95 -18.01
C ASP A 268 -7.25 15.51 -18.29
N GLU A 269 -8.22 14.65 -18.59
CA GLU A 269 -9.60 15.08 -18.81
C GLU A 269 -10.26 15.50 -17.50
N ALA A 270 -9.95 14.81 -16.39
CA ALA A 270 -10.41 15.20 -15.06
C ALA A 270 -9.92 16.62 -14.71
N GLU A 271 -8.64 16.91 -14.93
CA GLU A 271 -8.06 18.23 -14.67
C GLU A 271 -8.68 19.30 -15.57
N LYS A 272 -8.78 19.04 -16.87
CA LYS A 272 -9.36 19.99 -17.85
C LYS A 272 -10.81 20.35 -17.52
N ARG A 273 -11.64 19.37 -17.20
CA ARG A 273 -13.06 19.60 -16.82
C ARG A 273 -13.19 20.29 -15.47
N SER A 274 -12.34 19.93 -14.50
CA SER A 274 -12.32 20.59 -13.20
C SER A 274 -11.95 22.09 -13.31
N ARG A 275 -10.99 22.44 -14.18
CA ARG A 275 -10.65 23.84 -14.50
C ARG A 275 -11.82 24.62 -15.12
N ASN A 276 -12.74 23.94 -15.79
CA ASN A 276 -13.97 24.53 -16.35
C ASN A 276 -15.13 24.58 -15.34
N GLY A 277 -14.89 24.23 -14.07
CA GLY A 277 -15.89 24.26 -12.99
C GLY A 277 -16.80 23.03 -12.91
N GLU A 278 -16.53 21.98 -13.69
CA GLU A 278 -17.30 20.74 -13.63
C GLU A 278 -16.81 19.84 -12.49
N LYS A 279 -17.75 19.24 -11.76
CA LYS A 279 -17.44 18.15 -10.81
C LYS A 279 -17.26 16.84 -11.57
N VAL A 280 -16.17 16.13 -11.31
CA VAL A 280 -15.80 14.88 -11.99
C VAL A 280 -15.49 13.77 -10.99
N VAL A 281 -15.68 12.52 -11.42
CA VAL A 281 -15.27 11.30 -10.72
C VAL A 281 -14.48 10.45 -11.71
N GLY A 282 -13.27 10.04 -11.33
CA GLY A 282 -12.35 9.24 -12.15
C GLY A 282 -12.07 7.88 -11.54
#